data_AF-A0AAQ4D2J1-F1
#
_entry.id   AF-A0AAQ4D2J1-F1
#
_cell.length_a   1.000
_cell.length_b   1.000
_cell.length_c   1.000
_cell.angle_alpha   90.00
_cell.angle_beta   90.00
_cell.angle_gamma   90.00
#
_symmetry.space_group_name_H-M   'P 1'
#
loop_
_entity.id
_entity.type
_entity.pdbx_description
1 polymer ?
#
loop_
_entity_poly.entity_id
_entity_poly.type
_entity_poly.pdbx_seq_one_letter_code
_entity_poly.pdbx_strand_id
1 'polypeptide(L)'
;MATFAPSVCACRTFLSECEKHRNAEGRLAFERNHANVAFRRAQFVLYDLRYLLSVPPDVWTERLRKGFLYGITSLLTLLTWMQGMDSVVRQVGQHVEFEAEWETGINIQLKLAPVVALALEWCSRDREVAIKALRKALRALEGAQGRMTAIGRELADHSASCVDYDVSQSPVSIHLPLSRFVAGLLLCLDRFGLGYDSHEFQFRGKPTPEQLMELPLRTQLMWLRACLSWGDFGLENCHTVSSGTDEHSDATSAGLVLTLVSERSLPGVGAVTEAERLQREVVQLLCVEPLPHSQLVKLLPRGGSPAREAQVEQVLQRVAHFRRDQRASATDASGASTSRYELRPEFYNEFNPFFYHYTREEQSKAEEAQLRRRKQAGLEPCCPPPVPPEFARPFAMVVNLLQCDVMLRADGDEGSAGDVQVLNLVLERSTSPSTSAFSETQLEKALHLIGIALHEEQRLRDKGVPMADSFFAFTTRASQAGLAAALEK
;
A
#
# COMPACT_ATOMS: atom_id res chain seq x y z
N MET A 1 12.30 -34.95 -6.86
CA MET A 1 12.31 -34.93 -5.36
C MET A 1 13.71 -34.94 -4.74
N ALA A 2 14.74 -34.36 -5.40
CA ALA A 2 16.10 -34.20 -4.86
C ALA A 2 16.56 -32.72 -4.77
N THR A 3 15.65 -31.76 -4.95
CA THR A 3 15.98 -30.41 -5.41
C THR A 3 16.17 -29.33 -4.34
N PHE A 4 15.88 -29.59 -3.05
CA PHE A 4 15.98 -28.56 -2.00
C PHE A 4 17.29 -28.55 -1.19
N ALA A 5 18.15 -29.57 -1.32
CA ALA A 5 19.44 -29.57 -0.63
C ALA A 5 20.50 -28.65 -1.29
N PRO A 6 20.58 -28.57 -2.65
CA PRO A 6 21.50 -27.64 -3.31
C PRO A 6 21.12 -26.16 -3.08
N SER A 7 19.83 -25.85 -2.96
CA SER A 7 19.33 -24.49 -2.77
C SER A 7 19.70 -23.90 -1.40
N VAL A 8 19.76 -24.75 -0.38
CA VAL A 8 20.24 -24.40 0.96
C VAL A 8 21.72 -23.98 0.95
N CYS A 9 22.54 -24.65 0.16
CA CYS A 9 23.96 -24.30 0.01
C CYS A 9 24.12 -22.95 -0.72
N ALA A 10 23.35 -22.73 -1.80
CA ALA A 10 23.36 -21.48 -2.55
C ALA A 10 22.94 -20.27 -1.68
N CYS A 11 21.87 -20.42 -0.87
CA CYS A 11 21.48 -19.40 0.11
C CYS A 11 22.61 -19.07 1.09
N ARG A 12 23.35 -20.08 1.57
CA ARG A 12 24.48 -19.86 2.48
C ARG A 12 25.60 -19.08 1.82
N THR A 13 25.91 -19.37 0.56
CA THR A 13 26.92 -18.61 -0.20
C THR A 13 26.51 -17.15 -0.34
N PHE A 14 25.25 -16.87 -0.71
CA PHE A 14 24.77 -15.50 -0.81
C PHE A 14 24.79 -14.77 0.55
N LEU A 15 24.33 -15.43 1.62
CA LEU A 15 24.38 -14.90 2.97
C LEU A 15 25.82 -14.58 3.42
N SER A 16 26.79 -15.44 3.09
CA SER A 16 28.20 -15.22 3.43
C SER A 16 28.78 -14.00 2.72
N GLU A 17 28.37 -13.72 1.48
CA GLU A 17 28.77 -12.48 0.78
C GLU A 17 28.06 -11.25 1.37
N CYS A 18 26.76 -11.36 1.72
CA CYS A 18 26.04 -10.28 2.41
C CYS A 18 26.62 -9.96 3.79
N GLU A 19 27.10 -10.96 4.52
CA GLU A 19 27.65 -10.80 5.87
C GLU A 19 28.86 -9.87 5.91
N LYS A 20 29.66 -9.83 4.84
CA LYS A 20 30.82 -8.93 4.69
C LYS A 20 30.42 -7.46 4.60
N HIS A 21 29.17 -7.19 4.26
CA HIS A 21 28.61 -5.85 4.10
C HIS A 21 27.72 -5.46 5.29
N ARG A 22 27.96 -6.02 6.48
CA ARG A 22 27.20 -5.68 7.69
C ARG A 22 27.90 -4.57 8.50
N ASN A 23 27.12 -3.60 8.96
CA ASN A 23 27.59 -2.58 9.89
C ASN A 23 27.62 -3.09 11.34
N ALA A 24 28.06 -2.23 12.27
CA ALA A 24 28.14 -2.56 13.71
C ALA A 24 26.78 -2.90 14.34
N GLU A 25 25.68 -2.37 13.79
CA GLU A 25 24.30 -2.67 14.19
C GLU A 25 23.78 -3.99 13.60
N GLY A 26 24.60 -4.66 12.79
CA GLY A 26 24.28 -5.93 12.15
C GLY A 26 23.36 -5.81 10.93
N ARG A 27 23.11 -4.59 10.42
CA ARG A 27 22.36 -4.30 9.20
C ARG A 27 23.28 -4.30 7.98
N LEU A 28 22.72 -4.51 6.79
CA LEU A 28 23.50 -4.30 5.56
C LEU A 28 23.80 -2.80 5.40
N ALA A 29 25.03 -2.48 5.03
CA ALA A 29 25.48 -1.14 4.69
C ALA A 29 26.48 -1.25 3.54
N PHE A 30 26.22 -0.52 2.46
CA PHE A 30 27.04 -0.60 1.25
C PHE A 30 27.81 0.71 1.05
N GLU A 31 29.14 0.61 0.95
CA GLU A 31 29.99 1.77 0.69
C GLU A 31 29.89 2.24 -0.77
N ARG A 32 30.08 3.55 -0.97
CA ARG A 32 30.04 4.20 -2.29
C ARG A 32 31.11 3.61 -3.22
N ASN A 33 30.73 3.30 -4.46
CA ASN A 33 31.62 2.83 -5.53
C ASN A 33 32.33 1.48 -5.33
N HIS A 34 31.95 0.66 -4.34
CA HIS A 34 32.52 -0.68 -4.23
C HIS A 34 31.90 -1.62 -5.29
N ALA A 35 32.49 -1.65 -6.49
CA ALA A 35 32.14 -2.62 -7.54
C ALA A 35 32.62 -4.02 -7.13
N ASN A 36 31.99 -4.62 -6.12
CA ASN A 36 32.30 -5.97 -5.68
C ASN A 36 31.72 -6.97 -6.69
N VAL A 37 32.57 -7.42 -7.62
CA VAL A 37 32.21 -8.41 -8.65
C VAL A 37 31.69 -9.70 -8.03
N ALA A 38 32.24 -10.12 -6.88
CA ALA A 38 31.76 -11.31 -6.17
C ALA A 38 30.34 -11.11 -5.63
N PHE A 39 30.03 -9.93 -5.07
CA PHE A 39 28.69 -9.61 -4.59
C PHE A 39 27.67 -9.55 -5.73
N ARG A 40 27.99 -8.90 -6.85
CA ARG A 40 27.13 -8.89 -8.05
C ARG A 40 26.87 -10.30 -8.57
N ARG A 41 27.88 -11.17 -8.55
CA ARG A 41 27.73 -12.58 -8.92
C ARG A 41 26.85 -13.35 -7.94
N ALA A 42 27.00 -13.10 -6.64
CA ALA A 42 26.21 -13.75 -5.61
C ALA A 42 24.72 -13.40 -5.70
N GLN A 43 24.37 -12.19 -6.18
CA GLN A 43 22.98 -11.80 -6.41
C GLN A 43 22.25 -12.69 -7.44
N PHE A 44 22.97 -13.41 -8.33
CA PHE A 44 22.33 -14.34 -9.26
C PHE A 44 21.65 -15.52 -8.55
N VAL A 45 22.07 -15.86 -7.33
CA VAL A 45 21.40 -16.86 -6.48
C VAL A 45 19.93 -16.51 -6.25
N LEU A 46 19.56 -15.22 -6.21
CA LEU A 46 18.17 -14.81 -6.06
C LEU A 46 17.31 -15.22 -7.27
N TYR A 47 17.89 -15.25 -8.48
CA TYR A 47 17.21 -15.73 -9.67
C TYR A 47 17.04 -17.25 -9.63
N ASP A 48 18.07 -17.98 -9.17
CA ASP A 48 17.99 -19.43 -8.98
C ASP A 48 16.91 -19.80 -7.96
N LEU A 49 16.84 -19.05 -6.84
CA LEU A 49 15.80 -19.21 -5.83
C LEU A 49 14.41 -18.93 -6.39
N ARG A 50 14.26 -17.85 -7.16
CA ARG A 50 13.01 -17.54 -7.85
C ARG A 50 12.59 -18.69 -8.77
N TYR A 51 13.53 -19.24 -9.53
CA TYR A 51 13.25 -20.37 -10.41
C TYR A 51 12.81 -21.60 -9.61
N LEU A 52 13.50 -21.95 -8.53
CA LEU A 52 13.17 -23.10 -7.69
C LEU A 52 11.81 -22.97 -7.00
N LEU A 53 11.42 -21.76 -6.59
CA LEU A 53 10.14 -21.50 -5.94
C LEU A 53 9.00 -21.27 -6.94
N SER A 54 9.28 -21.17 -8.24
CA SER A 54 8.26 -20.87 -9.27
C SER A 54 7.21 -21.96 -9.43
N VAL A 55 7.52 -23.20 -9.04
CA VAL A 55 6.59 -24.34 -9.10
C VAL A 55 6.30 -24.80 -7.67
N PRO A 56 5.25 -24.26 -7.05
CA PRO A 56 4.84 -24.67 -5.72
C PRO A 56 4.35 -26.13 -5.69
N PRO A 57 4.58 -26.86 -4.58
CA PRO A 57 4.22 -28.27 -4.47
C PRO A 57 2.72 -28.44 -4.22
N ASP A 58 2.15 -29.48 -4.82
CA ASP A 58 0.77 -29.90 -4.52
C ASP A 58 0.72 -30.89 -3.34
N VAL A 59 1.80 -31.63 -3.11
CA VAL A 59 1.92 -32.63 -2.03
C VAL A 59 3.10 -32.29 -1.12
N TRP A 60 2.81 -32.17 0.17
CA TRP A 60 3.81 -31.86 1.20
C TRP A 60 4.29 -33.12 1.91
N THR A 61 5.60 -33.37 1.83
CA THR A 61 6.27 -34.41 2.62
C THR A 61 7.03 -33.79 3.79
N GLU A 62 7.28 -34.57 4.85
CA GLU A 62 8.01 -34.10 6.02
C GLU A 62 9.43 -33.61 5.69
N ARG A 63 10.11 -34.29 4.76
CA ARG A 63 11.42 -33.88 4.26
C ARG A 63 11.35 -32.53 3.53
N LEU A 64 10.31 -32.31 2.73
CA LEU A 64 10.09 -31.04 2.01
C LEU A 64 9.79 -29.91 2.99
N ARG A 65 8.90 -30.12 3.97
CA ARG A 65 8.60 -29.14 5.02
C ARG A 65 9.87 -28.71 5.76
N LYS A 66 10.69 -29.67 6.21
CA LYS A 66 11.96 -29.39 6.89
C LYS A 66 12.94 -28.60 6.00
N GLY A 67 13.12 -29.01 4.75
CA GLY A 67 14.00 -28.33 3.79
C GLY A 67 13.55 -26.90 3.49
N PHE A 68 12.25 -26.71 3.25
CA PHE A 68 11.68 -25.40 2.98
C PHE A 68 11.79 -24.47 4.20
N LEU A 69 11.45 -24.95 5.40
CA LEU A 69 11.55 -24.16 6.65
C LEU A 69 12.99 -23.79 7.01
N TYR A 70 13.97 -24.61 6.62
CA TYR A 70 15.38 -24.25 6.69
C TYR A 70 15.69 -23.09 5.74
N GLY A 71 15.24 -23.18 4.48
CA GLY A 71 15.36 -22.09 3.50
C GLY A 71 14.72 -20.79 3.96
N ILE A 72 13.53 -20.86 4.58
CA ILE A 72 12.86 -19.72 5.22
C ILE A 72 13.71 -19.12 6.34
N THR A 73 14.40 -19.95 7.13
CA THR A 73 15.29 -19.44 8.18
C THR A 73 16.44 -18.63 7.57
N SER A 74 17.05 -19.10 6.48
CA SER A 74 18.06 -18.35 5.72
C SER A 74 17.52 -17.07 5.10
N LEU A 75 16.31 -17.11 4.53
CA LEU A 75 15.64 -15.93 3.99
C LEU A 75 15.40 -14.89 5.11
N LEU A 76 14.86 -15.31 6.25
CA LEU A 76 14.61 -14.43 7.39
C LEU A 76 15.89 -13.78 7.93
N THR A 77 17.03 -14.48 7.91
CA THR A 77 18.33 -13.88 8.24
C THR A 77 18.64 -12.71 7.32
N LEU A 78 18.52 -12.89 6.00
CA LEU A 78 18.70 -11.80 5.03
C LEU A 78 17.70 -10.66 5.26
N LEU A 79 16.41 -10.97 5.44
CA LEU A 79 15.39 -9.95 5.66
C LEU A 79 15.66 -9.15 6.94
N THR A 80 16.21 -9.79 7.97
CA THR A 80 16.60 -9.15 9.23
C THR A 80 17.76 -8.17 9.03
N TRP A 81 18.77 -8.54 8.24
CA TRP A 81 19.88 -7.64 7.93
C TRP A 81 19.44 -6.44 7.07
N MET A 82 18.43 -6.63 6.21
CA MET A 82 17.86 -5.55 5.40
C MET A 82 16.84 -4.68 6.16
N GLN A 83 16.24 -5.19 7.23
CA GLN A 83 15.23 -4.46 8.00
C GLN A 83 15.85 -3.21 8.62
N GLY A 84 15.39 -2.01 8.27
CA GLY A 84 15.88 -0.76 8.85
C GLY A 84 17.27 -0.33 8.38
N MET A 85 17.82 -0.92 7.31
CA MET A 85 19.06 -0.42 6.69
C MET A 85 18.84 0.95 6.04
N ASP A 86 19.92 1.71 5.83
CA ASP A 86 19.89 3.02 5.17
C ASP A 86 18.84 3.98 5.79
N SER A 87 18.80 4.04 7.12
CA SER A 87 17.90 4.94 7.85
C SER A 87 18.37 6.39 7.72
N VAL A 88 17.48 7.30 7.36
CA VAL A 88 17.78 8.71 7.09
C VAL A 88 16.96 9.64 7.99
N VAL A 89 17.53 10.80 8.34
CA VAL A 89 16.85 11.87 9.08
C VAL A 89 16.56 13.02 8.13
N ARG A 90 15.38 13.64 8.27
CA ARG A 90 14.98 14.81 7.48
C ARG A 90 16.03 15.91 7.56
N GLN A 91 16.45 16.41 6.40
CA GLN A 91 17.32 17.59 6.28
C GLN A 91 16.46 18.85 6.11
N VAL A 92 16.76 19.91 6.88
CA VAL A 92 15.98 21.18 6.91
C VAL A 92 16.80 22.36 6.38
N GLY A 93 18.05 22.12 5.96
CA GLY A 93 18.97 23.14 5.46
C GLY A 93 19.20 23.06 3.96
N GLN A 94 20.38 22.59 3.55
CA GLN A 94 20.79 22.54 2.14
C GLN A 94 20.06 21.42 1.39
N HIS A 95 19.66 21.69 0.14
CA HIS A 95 19.15 20.67 -0.77
C HIS A 95 20.23 19.61 -1.02
N VAL A 96 19.91 18.35 -0.73
CA VAL A 96 20.82 17.23 -0.98
C VAL A 96 20.59 16.77 -2.41
N GLU A 97 21.44 17.23 -3.33
CA GLU A 97 21.31 16.95 -4.78
C GLU A 97 21.57 15.47 -5.14
N PHE A 98 22.40 14.77 -4.35
CA PHE A 98 22.78 13.38 -4.62
C PHE A 98 23.02 12.59 -3.33
N GLU A 99 22.19 11.57 -3.11
CA GLU A 99 22.50 10.46 -2.19
C GLU A 99 22.67 9.18 -3.03
N ALA A 100 23.80 8.50 -2.90
CA ALA A 100 24.14 7.30 -3.69
C ALA A 100 24.07 6.00 -2.87
N GLU A 101 23.57 6.08 -1.64
CA GLU A 101 23.67 4.99 -0.65
C GLU A 101 22.56 3.94 -0.81
N TRP A 102 21.43 4.32 -1.41
CA TRP A 102 20.22 3.48 -1.51
C TRP A 102 20.18 2.58 -2.74
N GLU A 103 20.95 2.87 -3.79
CA GLU A 103 20.84 2.15 -5.06
C GLU A 103 21.07 0.63 -4.89
N THR A 104 22.10 0.25 -4.14
CA THR A 104 22.41 -1.17 -3.93
C THR A 104 21.33 -1.86 -3.10
N GLY A 105 20.87 -1.22 -2.01
CA GLY A 105 19.80 -1.71 -1.15
C GLY A 105 18.49 -1.92 -1.92
N ILE A 106 18.07 -0.92 -2.72
CA ILE A 106 16.89 -0.97 -3.58
C ILE A 106 17.05 -2.08 -4.64
N ASN A 107 18.20 -2.18 -5.30
CA ASN A 107 18.44 -3.22 -6.32
C ASN A 107 18.31 -4.64 -5.74
N ILE A 108 18.82 -4.87 -4.53
CA ILE A 108 18.66 -6.16 -3.84
C ILE A 108 17.18 -6.37 -3.51
N GLN A 109 16.50 -5.37 -2.96
CA GLN A 109 15.08 -5.46 -2.62
C GLN A 109 14.19 -5.79 -3.84
N LEU A 110 14.44 -5.15 -4.99
CA LEU A 110 13.72 -5.41 -6.24
C LEU A 110 13.92 -6.84 -6.75
N LYS A 111 15.14 -7.39 -6.62
CA LYS A 111 15.44 -8.79 -6.98
C LYS A 111 14.86 -9.78 -5.98
N LEU A 112 14.78 -9.41 -4.71
CA LEU A 112 14.29 -10.26 -3.62
C LEU A 112 12.76 -10.31 -3.55
N ALA A 113 12.07 -9.23 -3.92
CA ALA A 113 10.60 -9.14 -3.92
C ALA A 113 9.88 -10.34 -4.58
N PRO A 114 10.24 -10.81 -5.80
CA PRO A 114 9.61 -11.98 -6.39
C PRO A 114 9.91 -13.28 -5.63
N VAL A 115 11.10 -13.41 -5.03
CA VAL A 115 11.46 -14.58 -4.21
C VAL A 115 10.59 -14.61 -2.94
N VAL A 116 10.40 -13.45 -2.30
CA VAL A 116 9.54 -13.28 -1.13
C VAL A 116 8.08 -13.61 -1.46
N ALA A 117 7.56 -13.12 -2.59
CA ALA A 117 6.20 -13.41 -3.03
C ALA A 117 5.98 -14.93 -3.24
N LEU A 118 6.91 -15.61 -3.92
CA LEU A 118 6.83 -17.06 -4.11
C LEU A 118 6.98 -17.82 -2.79
N ALA A 119 7.84 -17.38 -1.88
CA ALA A 119 7.96 -17.98 -0.55
C ALA A 119 6.65 -17.86 0.26
N LEU A 120 5.95 -16.72 0.17
CA LEU A 120 4.62 -16.55 0.77
C LEU A 120 3.58 -17.47 0.12
N GLU A 121 3.60 -17.63 -1.21
CA GLU A 121 2.72 -18.56 -1.91
C GLU A 121 2.92 -20.00 -1.40
N TRP A 122 4.17 -20.45 -1.26
CA TRP A 122 4.48 -21.76 -0.69
C TRP A 122 3.96 -21.91 0.74
N CYS A 123 4.15 -20.89 1.59
CA CYS A 123 3.60 -20.87 2.95
C CYS A 123 2.07 -20.98 2.95
N SER A 124 1.38 -20.40 1.96
CA SER A 124 -0.09 -20.43 1.87
C SER A 124 -0.70 -21.80 1.53
N ARG A 125 0.13 -22.79 1.16
CA ARG A 125 -0.32 -24.14 0.73
C ARG A 125 -0.26 -25.22 1.81
N ASP A 126 0.42 -24.98 2.93
CA ASP A 126 0.51 -25.94 4.04
C ASP A 126 0.42 -25.25 5.39
N ARG A 127 -0.53 -25.69 6.21
CA ARG A 127 -0.84 -25.10 7.52
C ARG A 127 0.35 -25.13 8.47
N GLU A 128 1.08 -26.24 8.51
CA GLU A 128 2.21 -26.41 9.44
C GLU A 128 3.39 -25.53 9.05
N VAL A 129 3.66 -25.42 7.74
CA VAL A 129 4.67 -24.51 7.19
C VAL A 129 4.31 -23.05 7.50
N ALA A 130 3.07 -22.64 7.28
CA ALA A 130 2.60 -21.27 7.57
C ALA A 130 2.83 -20.89 9.04
N ILE A 131 2.39 -21.75 9.98
CA ILE A 131 2.54 -21.51 11.43
C ILE A 131 4.01 -21.38 11.81
N LYS A 132 4.86 -22.33 11.37
CA LYS A 132 6.28 -22.35 11.71
C LYS A 132 7.03 -21.17 11.09
N ALA A 133 6.69 -20.79 9.85
CA ALA A 133 7.27 -19.64 9.17
C ALA A 133 6.90 -18.33 9.90
N LEU A 134 5.63 -18.12 10.24
CA LEU A 134 5.20 -16.91 10.94
C LEU A 134 5.83 -16.81 12.34
N ARG A 135 5.88 -17.91 13.09
CA ARG A 135 6.51 -17.92 14.41
C ARG A 135 8.00 -17.56 14.32
N LYS A 136 8.72 -18.04 13.30
CA LYS A 136 10.12 -17.65 13.06
C LYS A 136 10.24 -16.19 12.65
N ALA A 137 9.35 -15.70 11.79
CA ALA A 137 9.35 -14.33 11.30
C ALA A 137 9.04 -13.32 12.42
N LEU A 138 8.06 -13.59 13.29
CA LEU A 138 7.73 -12.75 14.43
C LEU A 138 8.89 -12.67 15.44
N ARG A 139 9.59 -13.78 15.72
CA ARG A 139 10.79 -13.77 16.57
C ARG A 139 11.95 -12.99 15.95
N ALA A 140 12.13 -13.14 14.64
CA ALA A 140 13.14 -12.36 13.93
C ALA A 140 12.80 -10.86 13.98
N LEU A 141 11.51 -10.51 13.84
CA LEU A 141 11.05 -9.13 13.91
C LEU A 141 11.22 -8.54 15.31
N GLU A 142 10.83 -9.28 16.35
CA GLU A 142 11.05 -8.91 17.76
C GLU A 142 12.53 -8.58 18.01
N GLY A 143 13.45 -9.45 17.59
CA GLY A 143 14.89 -9.23 17.77
C GLY A 143 15.47 -8.12 16.88
N ALA A 144 14.82 -7.81 15.75
CA ALA A 144 15.21 -6.75 14.84
C ALA A 144 14.64 -5.38 15.24
N GLN A 145 13.56 -5.35 16.03
CA GLN A 145 12.95 -4.11 16.49
C GLN A 145 13.74 -3.56 17.68
N GLY A 146 14.08 -2.28 17.61
CA GLY A 146 14.65 -1.56 18.75
C GLY A 146 13.64 -1.45 19.89
N ARG A 147 14.10 -1.03 21.06
CA ARG A 147 13.21 -0.73 22.20
C ARG A 147 12.24 0.38 21.81
N MET A 148 10.95 0.10 21.90
CA MET A 148 9.88 1.08 21.71
C MET A 148 9.39 1.56 23.08
N THR A 149 9.39 2.88 23.28
CA THR A 149 8.86 3.52 24.48
C THR A 149 7.44 3.98 24.21
N ALA A 150 6.48 3.49 25.00
CA ALA A 150 5.11 3.92 24.91
C ALA A 150 4.86 5.13 25.84
N ILE A 151 4.12 6.11 25.35
CA ILE A 151 3.69 7.30 26.07
C ILE A 151 2.17 7.41 26.00
N GLY A 152 1.56 7.93 27.07
CA GLY A 152 0.14 8.31 27.04
C GLY A 152 -0.02 9.57 26.21
N ARG A 153 -0.93 9.54 25.23
CA ARG A 153 -1.39 10.72 24.49
C ARG A 153 -2.88 10.86 24.70
N GLU A 154 -3.31 12.08 24.90
CA GLU A 154 -4.72 12.44 25.00
C GLU A 154 -5.09 13.31 23.81
N LEU A 155 -6.19 12.97 23.16
CA LEU A 155 -6.79 13.73 22.08
C LEU A 155 -8.29 13.75 22.31
N ALA A 156 -8.86 14.94 22.51
CA ALA A 156 -10.21 15.11 23.04
C ALA A 156 -10.38 14.34 24.36
N ASP A 157 -11.40 13.48 24.46
CA ASP A 157 -11.74 12.61 25.58
C ASP A 157 -11.11 11.20 25.47
N HIS A 158 -10.26 10.97 24.47
CA HIS A 158 -9.57 9.70 24.28
C HIS A 158 -8.13 9.73 24.77
N SER A 159 -7.79 8.79 25.65
CA SER A 159 -6.41 8.51 26.03
C SER A 159 -5.95 7.23 25.35
N ALA A 160 -4.83 7.29 24.63
CA ALA A 160 -4.21 6.14 23.97
C ALA A 160 -2.73 6.01 24.36
N SER A 161 -2.25 4.77 24.43
CA SER A 161 -0.82 4.50 24.56
C SER A 161 -0.20 4.43 23.16
N CYS A 162 0.68 5.37 22.85
CA CYS A 162 1.32 5.50 21.53
C CYS A 162 2.82 5.30 21.67
N VAL A 163 3.47 4.75 20.65
CA VAL A 163 4.94 4.70 20.61
C VAL A 163 5.47 6.12 20.41
N ASP A 164 6.38 6.56 21.27
CA ASP A 164 7.00 7.88 21.17
C ASP A 164 8.05 7.88 20.06
N TYR A 165 7.69 8.48 18.91
CA TYR A 165 8.58 8.57 17.78
C TYR A 165 8.26 9.77 16.88
N ASP A 166 9.20 10.71 16.78
CA ASP A 166 9.06 11.83 15.86
C ASP A 166 9.74 11.53 14.52
N VAL A 167 8.92 11.21 13.52
CA VAL A 167 9.32 10.97 12.13
C VAL A 167 10.08 12.17 11.52
N SER A 168 9.88 13.39 12.02
CA SER A 168 10.57 14.58 11.50
C SER A 168 12.00 14.76 12.02
N GLN A 169 12.32 14.16 13.18
CA GLN A 169 13.62 14.32 13.84
C GLN A 169 14.39 13.00 13.97
N SER A 170 13.71 11.88 13.79
CA SER A 170 14.28 10.55 14.04
C SER A 170 14.53 9.77 12.74
N PRO A 171 15.51 8.84 12.71
CA PRO A 171 15.90 8.14 11.47
C PRO A 171 14.83 7.18 10.94
N VAL A 172 14.37 7.34 9.71
CA VAL A 172 13.39 6.45 9.08
C VAL A 172 14.02 5.70 7.92
N SER A 173 13.73 4.40 7.82
CA SER A 173 14.13 3.56 6.70
C SER A 173 12.91 3.12 5.89
N ILE A 174 13.07 3.06 4.57
CA ILE A 174 12.08 2.50 3.63
C ILE A 174 12.22 0.96 3.50
N HIS A 175 13.35 0.41 3.95
CA HIS A 175 13.72 -0.99 3.83
C HIS A 175 13.12 -1.80 4.98
N LEU A 176 11.85 -2.18 4.85
CA LEU A 176 11.11 -2.99 5.82
C LEU A 176 10.71 -4.38 5.29
N PRO A 177 11.61 -5.17 4.67
CA PRO A 177 11.22 -6.41 4.02
C PRO A 177 10.79 -7.50 5.01
N LEU A 178 11.29 -7.51 6.26
CA LEU A 178 10.85 -8.46 7.28
C LEU A 178 9.42 -8.13 7.77
N SER A 179 9.11 -6.84 8.02
CA SER A 179 7.74 -6.41 8.34
C SER A 179 6.76 -6.77 7.21
N ARG A 180 7.15 -6.54 5.95
CA ARG A 180 6.35 -6.92 4.76
C ARG A 180 6.14 -8.43 4.67
N PHE A 181 7.17 -9.23 4.98
CA PHE A 181 7.05 -10.69 4.99
C PHE A 181 6.12 -11.19 6.10
N VAL A 182 6.21 -10.63 7.30
CA VAL A 182 5.27 -10.93 8.40
C VAL A 182 3.84 -10.58 7.99
N ALA A 183 3.60 -9.40 7.41
CA ALA A 183 2.28 -9.01 6.93
C ALA A 183 1.73 -9.99 5.87
N GLY A 184 2.56 -10.40 4.91
CA GLY A 184 2.16 -11.41 3.91
C GLY A 184 1.81 -12.77 4.52
N LEU A 185 2.54 -13.21 5.55
CA LEU A 185 2.22 -14.45 6.27
C LEU A 185 0.93 -14.33 7.07
N LEU A 186 0.64 -13.16 7.66
CA LEU A 186 -0.62 -12.90 8.38
C LEU A 186 -1.82 -13.01 7.45
N LEU A 187 -1.73 -12.47 6.23
CA LEU A 187 -2.78 -12.60 5.20
C LEU A 187 -3.06 -14.06 4.82
N CYS A 188 -2.06 -14.94 4.91
CA CYS A 188 -2.22 -16.36 4.61
C CYS A 188 -2.94 -17.16 5.71
N LEU A 189 -3.05 -16.62 6.94
CA LEU A 189 -3.59 -17.36 8.08
C LEU A 189 -5.09 -17.65 7.97
N ASP A 190 -5.86 -16.73 7.38
CA ASP A 190 -7.31 -16.85 7.26
C ASP A 190 -7.72 -18.12 6.50
N ARG A 191 -6.93 -18.52 5.49
CA ARG A 191 -7.09 -19.79 4.74
C ARG A 191 -7.08 -21.03 5.62
N PHE A 192 -6.44 -20.96 6.79
CA PHE A 192 -6.32 -22.06 7.74
C PHE A 192 -7.19 -21.86 8.99
N GLY A 193 -8.08 -20.85 8.99
CA GLY A 193 -8.89 -20.49 10.14
C GLY A 193 -8.05 -20.00 11.33
N LEU A 194 -6.88 -19.42 11.05
CA LEU A 194 -5.96 -18.89 12.05
C LEU A 194 -6.01 -17.36 12.07
N GLY A 195 -5.83 -16.79 13.25
CA GLY A 195 -5.70 -15.36 13.47
C GLY A 195 -4.43 -15.04 14.23
N TYR A 196 -4.16 -13.75 14.42
CA TYR A 196 -2.97 -13.30 15.15
C TYR A 196 -2.92 -13.84 16.59
N ASP A 197 -4.09 -13.94 17.23
CA ASP A 197 -4.23 -14.34 18.64
C ASP A 197 -4.49 -15.82 18.85
N SER A 198 -4.42 -16.62 17.78
CA SER A 198 -4.49 -18.08 17.87
C SER A 198 -3.40 -18.64 18.80
N HIS A 199 -3.73 -19.73 19.49
CA HIS A 199 -2.86 -20.36 20.49
C HIS A 199 -1.46 -20.72 19.95
N GLU A 200 -1.34 -21.00 18.65
CA GLU A 200 -0.07 -21.28 18.00
C GLU A 200 0.91 -20.10 18.01
N PHE A 201 0.44 -18.88 18.24
CA PHE A 201 1.29 -17.69 18.25
C PHE A 201 1.51 -17.13 19.65
N GLN A 202 1.01 -17.79 20.70
CA GLN A 202 1.22 -17.37 22.08
C GLN A 202 2.62 -17.79 22.56
N PHE A 203 3.60 -16.90 22.41
CA PHE A 203 4.95 -17.08 22.95
C PHE A 203 5.46 -15.79 23.59
N ARG A 204 6.35 -15.94 24.57
CA ARG A 204 7.01 -14.79 25.24
C ARG A 204 7.77 -13.97 24.20
N GLY A 205 7.50 -12.67 24.16
CA GLY A 205 8.14 -11.77 23.21
C GLY A 205 7.38 -11.55 21.90
N LYS A 206 6.21 -12.17 21.71
CA LYS A 206 5.34 -11.87 20.55
C LYS A 206 5.13 -10.34 20.49
N PRO A 207 5.50 -9.66 19.38
CA PRO A 207 5.25 -8.23 19.23
C PRO A 207 3.77 -7.91 19.43
N THR A 208 3.43 -6.72 19.89
CA THR A 208 2.03 -6.28 19.92
C THR A 208 1.60 -5.81 18.53
N PRO A 209 0.29 -5.75 18.21
CA PRO A 209 -0.18 -5.18 16.95
C PRO A 209 0.36 -3.76 16.69
N GLU A 210 0.45 -2.93 17.72
CA GLU A 210 1.02 -1.58 17.65
C GLU A 210 2.49 -1.63 17.22
N GLN A 211 3.28 -2.54 17.82
CA GLN A 211 4.69 -2.74 17.45
C GLN A 211 4.85 -3.26 16.03
N LEU A 212 3.92 -4.11 15.54
CA LEU A 212 3.94 -4.57 14.14
C LEU A 212 3.71 -3.44 13.15
N MET A 213 2.79 -2.53 13.46
CA MET A 213 2.40 -1.41 12.60
C MET A 213 3.40 -0.26 12.64
N GLU A 214 4.16 -0.11 13.73
CA GLU A 214 5.00 1.05 14.00
C GLU A 214 5.99 1.37 12.86
N LEU A 215 6.82 0.42 12.42
CA LEU A 215 7.79 0.69 11.36
C LEU A 215 7.11 1.03 10.02
N PRO A 216 6.12 0.26 9.53
CA PRO A 216 5.34 0.66 8.35
C PRO A 216 4.71 2.05 8.46
N LEU A 217 4.14 2.40 9.63
CA LEU A 217 3.51 3.70 9.86
C LEU A 217 4.54 4.84 9.79
N ARG A 218 5.74 4.69 10.37
CA ARG A 218 6.82 5.67 10.24
C ARG A 218 7.18 5.96 8.79
N THR A 219 7.37 4.90 7.99
CA THR A 219 7.69 5.04 6.56
C THR A 219 6.54 5.71 5.81
N GLN A 220 5.29 5.34 6.08
CA GLN A 220 4.13 5.93 5.42
C GLN A 220 3.94 7.40 5.80
N LEU A 221 4.13 7.77 7.06
CA LEU A 221 4.08 9.15 7.53
C LEU A 221 5.22 9.99 6.95
N MET A 222 6.42 9.42 6.84
CA MET A 222 7.55 10.07 6.17
C MET A 222 7.22 10.37 4.72
N TRP A 223 6.67 9.39 3.99
CA TRP A 223 6.25 9.53 2.59
C TRP A 223 5.16 10.58 2.41
N LEU A 224 4.08 10.49 3.19
CA LEU A 224 2.97 11.46 3.12
C LEU A 224 3.46 12.89 3.39
N ARG A 225 4.33 13.08 4.38
CA ARG A 225 4.94 14.39 4.67
C ARG A 225 5.84 14.88 3.52
N ALA A 226 6.63 14.00 2.91
CA ALA A 226 7.45 14.36 1.76
C ALA A 226 6.58 14.83 0.59
N CYS A 227 5.53 14.08 0.24
CA CYS A 227 4.63 14.46 -0.85
C CYS A 227 3.88 15.77 -0.57
N LEU A 228 3.51 16.06 0.69
CA LEU A 228 2.92 17.35 1.06
C LEU A 228 3.93 18.50 0.90
N SER A 229 5.21 18.27 1.24
CA SER A 229 6.27 19.29 1.14
C SER A 229 6.73 19.58 -0.29
N TRP A 230 6.60 18.62 -1.21
CA TRP A 230 7.03 18.75 -2.61
C TRP A 230 5.89 19.20 -3.54
N GLY A 231 4.70 19.46 -2.99
CA GLY A 231 3.52 19.78 -3.79
C GLY A 231 3.06 18.59 -4.65
N ASP A 232 3.53 17.36 -4.37
CA ASP A 232 3.17 16.14 -5.10
C ASP A 232 1.68 15.77 -4.95
N PHE A 233 0.97 16.47 -4.06
CA PHE A 233 -0.48 16.46 -3.91
C PHE A 233 -1.11 17.86 -4.13
N GLY A 234 -0.56 18.72 -4.99
CA GLY A 234 -1.22 19.98 -5.36
C GLY A 234 -1.16 21.11 -4.32
N LEU A 235 -0.12 21.14 -3.48
CA LEU A 235 0.15 22.27 -2.57
C LEU A 235 1.12 23.26 -3.23
N GLU A 236 0.66 24.05 -4.20
CA GLU A 236 1.53 25.00 -4.92
C GLU A 236 1.76 26.33 -4.18
N ASN A 237 1.17 26.59 -3.00
CA ASN A 237 1.22 27.94 -2.41
C ASN A 237 1.64 28.06 -0.93
N CYS A 238 2.20 27.03 -0.28
CA CYS A 238 2.63 27.16 1.12
C CYS A 238 4.15 27.37 1.25
N HIS A 239 4.69 28.44 0.64
CA HIS A 239 6.10 28.82 0.81
C HIS A 239 6.36 29.72 2.04
N THR A 240 5.36 29.98 2.87
CA THR A 240 5.51 30.88 4.04
C THR A 240 4.77 30.37 5.26
N VAL A 241 5.12 29.22 5.81
CA VAL A 241 4.75 28.89 7.20
C VAL A 241 5.92 28.23 7.91
N SER A 242 6.74 29.06 8.53
CA SER A 242 7.82 28.69 9.45
C SER A 242 7.31 28.46 10.89
N SER A 243 6.08 27.98 11.06
CA SER A 243 5.52 27.61 12.36
C SER A 243 4.96 26.20 12.29
N GLY A 244 5.68 25.25 12.89
CA GLY A 244 5.12 23.94 13.15
C GLY A 244 4.07 24.05 14.25
N THR A 245 2.80 23.88 13.90
CA THR A 245 1.76 23.33 14.76
C THR A 245 0.52 23.02 13.90
N ASP A 246 0.06 21.78 13.98
CA ASP A 246 -1.26 21.23 13.62
C ASP A 246 -1.67 21.07 12.13
N GLU A 247 -1.47 22.04 11.24
CA GLU A 247 -2.08 21.97 9.88
C GLU A 247 -1.55 20.82 8.98
N HIS A 248 -0.26 20.51 9.08
CA HIS A 248 0.34 19.41 8.33
C HIS A 248 -0.05 18.03 8.90
N SER A 249 -0.51 17.99 10.15
CA SER A 249 -0.94 16.76 10.83
C SER A 249 -2.28 16.27 10.27
N ASP A 250 -3.25 17.17 10.13
CA ASP A 250 -4.61 16.85 9.68
C ASP A 250 -4.64 16.38 8.21
N ALA A 251 -3.80 16.98 7.35
CA ALA A 251 -3.65 16.57 5.95
C ALA A 251 -3.09 15.14 5.80
N THR A 252 -2.16 14.79 6.70
CA THR A 252 -1.46 13.52 6.69
C THR A 252 -2.37 12.39 7.18
N SER A 253 -3.23 12.66 8.17
CA SER A 253 -4.17 11.66 8.72
C SER A 253 -5.23 11.26 7.70
N ALA A 254 -5.84 12.21 6.99
CA ALA A 254 -6.85 11.92 5.96
C ALA A 254 -6.29 11.11 4.78
N GLY A 255 -5.06 11.40 4.34
CA GLY A 255 -4.38 10.63 3.27
C GLY A 255 -4.05 9.19 3.68
N LEU A 256 -3.64 8.99 4.94
CA LEU A 256 -3.41 7.66 5.48
C LEU A 256 -4.71 6.86 5.57
N VAL A 257 -5.76 7.44 6.13
CA VAL A 257 -7.08 6.80 6.24
C VAL A 257 -7.60 6.44 4.85
N LEU A 258 -7.50 7.36 3.89
CA LEU A 258 -7.89 7.12 2.50
C LEU A 258 -7.16 5.91 1.90
N THR A 259 -5.84 5.81 2.11
CA THR A 259 -5.08 4.65 1.65
C THR A 259 -5.61 3.36 2.30
N LEU A 260 -5.80 3.34 3.62
CA LEU A 260 -6.28 2.16 4.34
C LEU A 260 -7.69 1.73 3.91
N VAL A 261 -8.59 2.67 3.65
CA VAL A 261 -9.96 2.36 3.24
C VAL A 261 -10.11 2.09 1.74
N SER A 262 -9.20 2.58 0.89
CA SER A 262 -9.29 2.42 -0.57
C SER A 262 -8.52 1.21 -1.11
N GLU A 263 -7.49 0.77 -0.39
CA GLU A 263 -6.61 -0.34 -0.79
C GLU A 263 -7.21 -1.73 -0.49
N ARG A 264 -8.36 -2.00 -1.13
CA ARG A 264 -9.10 -3.27 -1.03
C ARG A 264 -8.91 -4.19 -2.24
N SER A 265 -8.06 -3.81 -3.20
CA SER A 265 -7.85 -4.57 -4.44
C SER A 265 -6.94 -5.78 -4.28
N LEU A 266 -6.32 -5.94 -3.12
CA LEU A 266 -5.42 -7.05 -2.84
C LEU A 266 -6.22 -8.25 -2.32
N PRO A 267 -6.12 -9.45 -2.95
CA PRO A 267 -6.74 -10.65 -2.43
C PRO A 267 -6.30 -10.95 -1.00
N GLY A 268 -7.27 -11.21 -0.13
CA GLY A 268 -7.04 -11.42 1.30
C GLY A 268 -7.21 -10.15 2.14
N VAL A 269 -7.08 -8.96 1.55
CA VAL A 269 -7.48 -7.69 2.18
C VAL A 269 -8.92 -7.36 1.77
N GLY A 270 -9.20 -7.36 0.48
CA GLY A 270 -10.57 -7.32 -0.05
C GLY A 270 -11.06 -8.69 -0.46
N ALA A 271 -12.38 -8.82 -0.56
CA ALA A 271 -13.10 -9.94 -1.16
C ALA A 271 -13.00 -9.86 -2.69
N VAL A 272 -11.77 -9.97 -3.21
CA VAL A 272 -11.45 -9.88 -4.63
C VAL A 272 -10.54 -11.03 -5.06
N THR A 273 -10.68 -11.41 -6.32
CA THR A 273 -9.83 -12.38 -7.01
C THR A 273 -8.64 -11.68 -7.67
N GLU A 274 -7.58 -12.44 -7.99
CA GLU A 274 -6.44 -11.92 -8.76
C GLU A 274 -6.86 -11.40 -10.15
N ALA A 275 -7.92 -11.97 -10.74
CA ALA A 275 -8.45 -11.51 -12.03
C ALA A 275 -9.14 -10.14 -11.91
N GLU A 276 -9.87 -9.88 -10.83
CA GLU A 276 -10.49 -8.58 -10.56
C GLU A 276 -9.45 -7.52 -10.18
N ARG A 277 -8.43 -7.90 -9.41
CA ARG A 277 -7.26 -7.04 -9.17
C ARG A 277 -6.63 -6.60 -10.49
N LEU A 278 -6.36 -7.56 -11.38
CA LEU A 278 -5.79 -7.28 -12.70
C LEU A 278 -6.72 -6.43 -13.57
N GLN A 279 -8.04 -6.67 -13.51
CA GLN A 279 -9.05 -5.84 -14.16
C GLN A 279 -8.91 -4.38 -13.74
N ARG A 280 -8.89 -4.12 -12.43
CA ARG A 280 -8.76 -2.75 -11.90
C ARG A 280 -7.49 -2.06 -12.39
N GLU A 281 -6.35 -2.75 -12.37
CA GLU A 281 -5.08 -2.21 -12.90
C GLU A 281 -5.21 -1.80 -14.37
N VAL A 282 -5.76 -2.66 -15.22
CA VAL A 282 -5.95 -2.38 -16.65
C VAL A 282 -6.93 -1.23 -16.86
N VAL A 283 -8.04 -1.19 -16.11
CA VAL A 283 -9.03 -0.11 -16.20
C VAL A 283 -8.39 1.24 -15.87
N GLN A 284 -7.64 1.34 -14.76
CA GLN A 284 -6.96 2.59 -14.37
C GLN A 284 -5.95 3.03 -15.45
N LEU A 285 -5.12 2.13 -15.98
CA LEU A 285 -4.18 2.48 -17.05
C LEU A 285 -4.89 3.03 -18.30
N LEU A 286 -6.03 2.45 -18.70
CA LEU A 286 -6.80 2.89 -19.86
C LEU A 286 -7.67 4.13 -19.58
N CYS A 287 -7.90 4.48 -18.30
CA CYS A 287 -8.51 5.75 -17.91
C CYS A 287 -7.60 6.94 -18.21
N VAL A 288 -6.27 6.76 -18.11
CA VAL A 288 -5.27 7.78 -18.47
C VAL A 288 -5.29 8.01 -19.98
N GLU A 289 -5.06 6.96 -20.78
CA GLU A 289 -5.07 7.05 -22.24
C GLU A 289 -5.24 5.69 -22.94
N PRO A 290 -5.62 5.69 -24.24
CA PRO A 290 -5.62 4.47 -25.05
C PRO A 290 -4.19 3.95 -25.32
N LEU A 291 -3.91 2.72 -24.87
CA LEU A 291 -2.57 2.11 -24.91
C LEU A 291 -2.52 0.87 -25.83
N PRO A 292 -1.38 0.60 -26.51
CA PRO A 292 -1.14 -0.66 -27.22
C PRO A 292 -0.82 -1.81 -26.25
N HIS A 293 -1.04 -3.06 -26.70
CA HIS A 293 -0.80 -4.27 -25.91
C HIS A 293 0.60 -4.32 -25.27
N SER A 294 1.63 -3.97 -26.05
CA SER A 294 3.03 -4.03 -25.63
C SER A 294 3.37 -3.06 -24.50
N GLN A 295 2.65 -1.93 -24.38
CA GLN A 295 2.83 -0.98 -23.28
C GLN A 295 2.06 -1.44 -22.04
N LEU A 296 0.83 -1.94 -22.20
CA LEU A 296 0.03 -2.48 -21.08
C LEU A 296 0.78 -3.60 -20.35
N VAL A 297 1.32 -4.58 -21.07
CA VAL A 297 2.09 -5.69 -20.47
C VAL A 297 3.35 -5.21 -19.73
N LYS A 298 3.96 -4.08 -20.17
CA LYS A 298 5.14 -3.50 -19.51
C LYS A 298 4.81 -2.76 -18.21
N LEU A 299 3.67 -2.07 -18.17
CA LEU A 299 3.22 -1.26 -17.03
C LEU A 299 2.57 -2.12 -15.93
N LEU A 300 1.95 -3.24 -16.29
CA LEU A 300 1.37 -4.15 -15.31
C LEU A 300 2.45 -4.79 -14.41
N PRO A 301 2.15 -5.02 -13.12
CA PRO A 301 3.10 -5.64 -12.19
C PRO A 301 3.66 -6.96 -12.75
N ARG A 302 4.99 -7.03 -12.94
CA ARG A 302 5.64 -8.12 -13.68
C ARG A 302 5.46 -9.48 -13.01
N GLY A 303 4.63 -10.35 -13.59
CA GLY A 303 4.64 -11.78 -13.36
C GLY A 303 5.07 -12.48 -14.64
N GLY A 304 6.32 -12.95 -14.71
CA GLY A 304 6.88 -13.57 -15.92
C GLY A 304 6.36 -14.99 -16.21
N SER A 305 5.09 -15.29 -15.92
CA SER A 305 4.48 -16.57 -16.25
C SER A 305 3.57 -16.43 -17.47
N PRO A 306 3.62 -17.36 -18.44
CA PRO A 306 2.77 -17.33 -19.63
C PRO A 306 1.27 -17.39 -19.28
N ALA A 307 0.92 -17.98 -18.13
CA ALA A 307 -0.44 -17.97 -17.61
C ALA A 307 -0.96 -16.55 -17.32
N ARG A 308 -0.09 -15.63 -16.88
CA ARG A 308 -0.48 -14.25 -16.59
C ARG A 308 -0.72 -13.45 -17.86
N GLU A 309 0.08 -13.67 -18.91
CA GLU A 309 -0.16 -13.04 -20.21
C GLU A 309 -1.52 -13.43 -20.78
N ALA A 310 -1.89 -14.71 -20.68
CA ALA A 310 -3.23 -15.18 -21.05
C ALA A 310 -4.35 -14.54 -20.21
N GLN A 311 -4.13 -14.34 -18.90
CA GLN A 311 -5.08 -13.63 -18.04
C GLN A 311 -5.23 -12.15 -18.42
N VAL A 312 -4.13 -11.46 -18.75
CA VAL A 312 -4.16 -10.07 -19.23
C VAL A 312 -4.98 -9.97 -20.50
N GLU A 313 -4.78 -10.89 -21.45
CA GLU A 313 -5.53 -10.91 -22.70
C GLU A 313 -7.03 -11.12 -22.47
N GLN A 314 -7.41 -12.07 -21.60
CA GLN A 314 -8.81 -12.30 -21.23
C GLN A 314 -9.45 -11.06 -20.58
N VAL A 315 -8.73 -10.37 -19.69
CA VAL A 315 -9.19 -9.13 -19.07
C VAL A 315 -9.35 -8.03 -20.13
N LEU A 316 -8.39 -7.85 -21.03
CA LEU A 316 -8.45 -6.84 -22.09
C LEU A 316 -9.64 -7.05 -23.04
N GLN A 317 -9.90 -8.30 -23.42
CA GLN A 317 -11.06 -8.65 -24.24
C GLN A 317 -12.40 -8.31 -23.56
N ARG A 318 -12.43 -8.21 -22.23
CA ARG A 318 -13.61 -7.81 -21.46
C ARG A 318 -13.72 -6.30 -21.26
N VAL A 319 -12.63 -5.63 -20.88
CA VAL A 319 -12.67 -4.22 -20.44
C VAL A 319 -12.41 -3.20 -21.52
N ALA A 320 -11.88 -3.62 -22.68
CA ALA A 320 -11.47 -2.70 -23.73
C ALA A 320 -12.04 -3.07 -25.11
N HIS A 321 -12.07 -2.08 -25.99
CA HIS A 321 -12.27 -2.22 -27.43
C HIS A 321 -10.93 -2.06 -28.14
N PHE A 322 -10.65 -2.96 -29.07
CA PHE A 322 -9.45 -2.87 -29.90
C PHE A 322 -9.74 -1.97 -31.12
N ARG A 323 -9.06 -0.82 -31.18
CA ARG A 323 -9.18 0.12 -32.29
C ARG A 323 -7.92 0.07 -33.15
N ARG A 324 -8.10 -0.20 -34.44
CA ARG A 324 -7.06 0.00 -35.45
C ARG A 324 -7.24 1.37 -36.07
N ASP A 325 -6.21 2.21 -36.01
CA ASP A 325 -6.21 3.47 -36.75
C ASP A 325 -6.15 3.17 -38.25
N GLN A 326 -7.24 3.43 -38.96
CA GLN A 326 -7.34 3.28 -40.42
C GLN A 326 -6.74 4.47 -41.20
N ARG A 327 -6.17 5.47 -40.51
CA ARG A 327 -5.61 6.70 -41.14
C ARG A 327 -4.14 6.58 -41.54
N ALA A 328 -3.65 5.40 -41.88
CA ALA A 328 -2.44 5.27 -42.69
C ALA A 328 -2.83 5.45 -44.17
N SER A 329 -2.83 6.71 -44.62
CA SER A 329 -2.67 7.05 -46.03
C SER A 329 -1.48 6.28 -46.61
N ALA A 330 -1.60 5.83 -47.86
CA ALA A 330 -0.73 4.92 -48.59
C ALA A 330 0.69 5.45 -48.90
N THR A 331 1.32 6.21 -48.00
CA THR A 331 2.55 6.96 -48.31
C THR A 331 3.66 6.89 -47.27
N ASP A 332 3.67 5.92 -46.35
CA ASP A 332 4.86 5.70 -45.51
C ASP A 332 5.14 4.20 -45.28
N ALA A 333 6.23 3.72 -45.88
CA ALA A 333 6.72 2.35 -45.82
C ALA A 333 7.50 2.04 -44.51
N SER A 334 6.95 2.44 -43.37
CA SER A 334 7.40 2.04 -42.02
C SER A 334 6.19 1.59 -41.20
N GLY A 335 5.67 0.41 -41.59
CA GLY A 335 4.43 -0.18 -41.09
C GLY A 335 4.44 -0.50 -39.59
N ALA A 336 4.02 0.46 -38.78
CA ALA A 336 3.49 0.20 -37.44
C ALA A 336 2.15 0.94 -37.30
N SER A 337 1.08 0.37 -37.87
CA SER A 337 -0.28 0.71 -37.47
C SER A 337 -0.40 0.42 -35.96
N THR A 338 -0.20 1.42 -35.12
CA THR A 338 -0.26 1.26 -33.66
C THR A 338 -1.72 1.06 -33.30
N SER A 339 -2.15 -0.19 -33.27
CA SER A 339 -3.46 -0.56 -32.76
C SER A 339 -3.51 -0.33 -31.24
N ARG A 340 -4.55 0.34 -30.77
CA ARG A 340 -4.69 0.75 -29.36
C ARG A 340 -5.93 0.14 -28.75
N TYR A 341 -5.88 -0.09 -27.45
CA TYR A 341 -7.03 -0.49 -26.64
C TYR A 341 -7.66 0.76 -26.05
N GLU A 342 -8.96 0.94 -26.27
CA GLU A 342 -9.77 2.00 -25.65
C GLU A 342 -10.68 1.37 -24.58
N LEU A 343 -10.78 2.01 -23.41
CA LEU A 343 -11.65 1.54 -22.33
C LEU A 343 -13.11 1.58 -22.77
N ARG A 344 -13.89 0.54 -22.44
CA ARG A 344 -15.32 0.56 -22.74
C ARG A 344 -16.09 1.48 -21.78
N PRO A 345 -17.19 2.11 -22.23
CA PRO A 345 -17.94 3.06 -21.40
C PRO A 345 -18.49 2.48 -20.09
N GLU A 346 -18.74 1.17 -20.01
CA GLU A 346 -19.28 0.51 -18.82
C GLU A 346 -18.32 0.59 -17.62
N PHE A 347 -17.01 0.71 -17.89
CA PHE A 347 -15.96 0.75 -16.87
C PHE A 347 -15.53 2.17 -16.47
N TYR A 348 -16.15 3.23 -17.03
CA TYR A 348 -15.80 4.61 -16.69
C TYR A 348 -16.10 4.94 -15.22
N ASN A 349 -17.09 4.29 -14.62
CA ASN A 349 -17.46 4.47 -13.22
C ASN A 349 -16.46 3.81 -12.24
N GLU A 350 -15.52 3.00 -12.73
CA GLU A 350 -14.47 2.37 -11.91
C GLU A 350 -13.23 3.27 -11.76
N PHE A 351 -13.19 4.44 -12.39
CA PHE A 351 -12.06 5.38 -12.26
C PHE A 351 -11.85 5.81 -10.80
N ASN A 352 -10.60 5.74 -10.34
CA ASN A 352 -10.21 6.22 -9.03
C ASN A 352 -9.20 7.38 -9.17
N PRO A 353 -9.55 8.62 -8.78
CA PRO A 353 -8.63 9.76 -8.79
C PRO A 353 -7.39 9.55 -7.92
N PHE A 354 -7.52 8.80 -6.82
CA PHE A 354 -6.44 8.56 -5.85
C PHE A 354 -5.80 7.19 -6.03
N PHE A 355 -5.70 6.71 -7.28
CA PHE A 355 -5.03 5.46 -7.56
C PHE A 355 -3.51 5.58 -7.38
N TYR A 356 -2.95 4.79 -6.46
CA TYR A 356 -1.58 4.94 -5.98
C TYR A 356 -0.48 4.57 -6.99
N HIS A 357 -0.80 3.89 -8.10
CA HIS A 357 0.17 3.63 -9.17
C HIS A 357 0.30 4.80 -10.17
N TYR A 358 -0.56 5.83 -10.09
CA TYR A 358 -0.40 7.00 -10.94
C TYR A 358 0.79 7.84 -10.49
N THR A 359 1.57 8.28 -11.48
CA THR A 359 2.42 9.46 -11.33
C THR A 359 1.56 10.73 -11.28
N ARG A 360 2.14 11.83 -10.80
CA ARG A 360 1.46 13.13 -10.77
C ARG A 360 0.94 13.55 -12.15
N GLU A 361 1.74 13.34 -13.19
CA GLU A 361 1.37 13.65 -14.57
C GLU A 361 0.21 12.77 -15.07
N GLU A 362 0.25 11.47 -14.78
CA GLU A 362 -0.83 10.54 -15.15
C GLU A 362 -2.12 10.84 -14.40
N GLN A 363 -2.05 11.24 -13.12
CA GLN A 363 -3.20 11.60 -12.32
C GLN A 363 -3.92 12.81 -12.92
N SER A 364 -3.21 13.92 -13.14
CA SER A 364 -3.79 15.14 -13.75
C SER A 364 -4.36 14.85 -15.15
N LYS A 365 -3.65 14.07 -15.96
CA LYS A 365 -4.11 13.69 -17.31
C LYS A 365 -5.37 12.82 -17.27
N ALA A 366 -5.42 11.84 -16.37
CA ALA A 366 -6.57 10.96 -16.24
C ALA A 366 -7.81 11.73 -15.75
N GLU A 367 -7.64 12.63 -14.80
CA GLU A 367 -8.70 13.48 -14.27
C GLU A 367 -9.28 14.39 -15.34
N GLU A 368 -8.44 15.15 -16.05
CA GLU A 368 -8.91 16.00 -17.16
C GLU A 368 -9.64 15.19 -18.23
N ALA A 369 -9.13 13.99 -18.56
CA ALA A 369 -9.77 13.10 -19.52
C ALA A 369 -11.16 12.65 -19.06
N GLN A 370 -11.33 12.30 -17.77
CA GLN A 370 -12.62 11.90 -17.22
C GLN A 370 -13.60 13.08 -17.12
N LEU A 371 -13.14 14.24 -16.66
CA LEU A 371 -13.96 15.46 -16.61
C LEU A 371 -14.47 15.83 -18.00
N ARG A 372 -13.61 15.75 -19.03
CA ARG A 372 -14.00 15.99 -20.42
C ARG A 372 -15.04 14.99 -20.91
N ARG A 373 -14.89 13.71 -20.58
CA ARG A 373 -15.86 12.65 -20.94
C ARG A 373 -17.22 12.90 -20.29
N ARG A 374 -17.27 13.23 -19.00
CA ARG A 374 -18.52 13.51 -18.27
C ARG A 374 -19.22 14.75 -18.81
N LYS A 375 -18.46 15.82 -19.07
CA LYS A 375 -19.00 17.05 -19.69
C LYS A 375 -19.61 16.77 -21.07
N GLN A 376 -18.97 15.92 -21.89
CA GLN A 376 -19.51 15.50 -23.19
C GLN A 376 -20.76 14.63 -23.07
N ALA A 377 -20.88 13.85 -21.99
CA ALA A 377 -22.07 13.06 -21.68
C ALA A 377 -23.21 13.87 -21.02
N GLY A 378 -23.01 15.17 -20.77
CA GLY A 378 -23.98 16.02 -20.08
C GLY A 378 -24.11 15.74 -18.58
N LEU A 379 -23.13 15.04 -17.99
CA LEU A 379 -23.06 14.78 -16.55
C LEU A 379 -22.28 15.89 -15.84
N GLU A 380 -22.46 15.97 -14.52
CA GLU A 380 -21.67 16.88 -13.69
C GLU A 380 -20.17 16.59 -13.83
N PRO A 381 -19.33 17.65 -13.95
CA PRO A 381 -17.89 17.54 -14.12
C PRO A 381 -17.23 17.24 -12.77
N CYS A 382 -17.49 16.05 -12.23
CA CYS A 382 -16.90 15.58 -10.97
C CYS A 382 -16.35 14.15 -11.13
N CYS A 383 -15.38 13.79 -10.30
CA CYS A 383 -14.79 12.46 -10.26
C CYS A 383 -15.17 11.74 -8.95
N PRO A 384 -16.39 11.16 -8.85
CA PRO A 384 -16.84 10.49 -7.64
C PRO A 384 -15.99 9.24 -7.35
N PRO A 385 -15.87 8.83 -6.07
CA PRO A 385 -15.22 7.57 -5.72
C PRO A 385 -15.94 6.38 -6.38
N PRO A 386 -15.20 5.41 -6.94
CA PRO A 386 -15.79 4.17 -7.43
C PRO A 386 -16.29 3.33 -6.26
N VAL A 387 -17.25 2.43 -6.51
CA VAL A 387 -17.74 1.51 -5.49
C VAL A 387 -16.58 0.59 -5.06
N PRO A 388 -16.11 0.65 -3.80
CA PRO A 388 -15.00 -0.17 -3.38
C PRO A 388 -15.43 -1.64 -3.29
N PRO A 389 -14.51 -2.60 -3.43
CA PRO A 389 -14.78 -3.99 -3.05
C PRO A 389 -15.10 -4.13 -1.55
N GLU A 390 -15.76 -5.22 -1.19
CA GLU A 390 -15.94 -5.59 0.22
C GLU A 390 -14.61 -5.99 0.86
N PHE A 391 -14.43 -5.68 2.14
CA PHE A 391 -13.26 -6.19 2.88
C PHE A 391 -13.38 -7.69 3.11
N ALA A 392 -12.25 -8.39 3.09
CA ALA A 392 -12.19 -9.74 3.62
C ALA A 392 -12.54 -9.72 5.12
N ARG A 393 -13.09 -10.82 5.63
CA ARG A 393 -13.61 -10.92 7.00
C ARG A 393 -12.66 -10.39 8.08
N PRO A 394 -11.33 -10.65 8.06
CA PRO A 394 -10.42 -10.11 9.07
C PRO A 394 -10.31 -8.58 9.07
N PHE A 395 -10.60 -7.93 7.94
CA PHE A 395 -10.46 -6.48 7.73
C PHE A 395 -11.80 -5.74 7.73
N ALA A 396 -12.93 -6.42 7.95
CA ALA A 396 -14.26 -5.82 7.90
C ALA A 396 -14.40 -4.60 8.82
N MET A 397 -13.71 -4.58 9.97
CA MET A 397 -13.78 -3.49 10.94
C MET A 397 -13.02 -2.22 10.52
N VAL A 398 -12.19 -2.27 9.47
CA VAL A 398 -11.41 -1.11 9.00
C VAL A 398 -12.33 0.04 8.56
N VAL A 399 -13.54 -0.26 8.07
CA VAL A 399 -14.53 0.76 7.68
C VAL A 399 -14.91 1.68 8.84
N ASN A 400 -14.82 1.21 10.08
CA ASN A 400 -15.18 2.01 11.26
C ASN A 400 -14.25 3.21 11.48
N LEU A 401 -13.08 3.22 10.84
CA LEU A 401 -12.23 4.41 10.81
C LEU A 401 -12.95 5.62 10.18
N LEU A 402 -13.87 5.39 9.23
CA LEU A 402 -14.63 6.48 8.58
C LEU A 402 -15.68 7.12 9.50
N GLN A 403 -16.09 6.42 10.55
CA GLN A 403 -17.11 6.90 11.49
C GLN A 403 -16.59 7.00 12.93
N CYS A 404 -15.29 6.93 13.13
CA CYS A 404 -14.72 7.06 14.47
C CYS A 404 -14.86 8.49 14.97
N ASP A 405 -14.75 8.66 16.28
CA ASP A 405 -14.99 9.94 16.95
C ASP A 405 -14.02 11.02 16.44
N VAL A 406 -12.76 10.68 16.17
CA VAL A 406 -11.79 11.63 15.59
C VAL A 406 -12.19 12.14 14.20
N MET A 407 -12.89 11.33 13.39
CA MET A 407 -13.31 11.72 12.04
C MET A 407 -14.64 12.49 12.02
N LEU A 408 -15.57 12.15 12.92
CA LEU A 408 -16.95 12.63 12.88
C LEU A 408 -17.43 13.39 14.13
N ARG A 409 -16.80 13.32 15.30
CA ARG A 409 -17.50 13.64 16.57
C ARG A 409 -17.99 15.09 16.66
N ALA A 410 -19.30 15.28 16.61
CA ALA A 410 -19.99 16.25 17.45
C ALA A 410 -20.82 15.47 18.47
N ASP A 411 -20.77 15.88 19.73
CA ASP A 411 -21.91 15.81 20.66
C ASP A 411 -21.60 16.68 21.89
N GLY A 412 -22.21 17.88 21.90
CA GLY A 412 -22.72 18.57 23.09
C GLY A 412 -21.75 19.06 24.17
N ASP A 413 -21.06 20.18 23.94
CA ASP A 413 -21.18 21.38 24.78
C ASP A 413 -20.61 22.58 24.00
N GLU A 414 -21.42 23.61 23.77
CA GLU A 414 -21.02 24.85 23.10
C GLU A 414 -20.01 25.61 23.99
N GLY A 415 -18.73 25.21 24.00
CA GLY A 415 -17.75 25.91 24.83
C GLY A 415 -16.35 25.32 24.98
N SER A 416 -16.11 24.05 24.61
CA SER A 416 -14.75 23.48 24.69
C SER A 416 -14.00 23.68 23.37
N ALA A 417 -13.09 24.66 23.34
CA ALA A 417 -12.29 25.04 22.16
C ALA A 417 -11.21 24.01 21.75
N GLY A 418 -11.45 22.71 21.92
CA GLY A 418 -10.43 21.65 21.77
C GLY A 418 -10.85 20.38 21.01
N ASP A 419 -12.08 20.28 20.49
CA ASP A 419 -12.56 19.04 19.87
C ASP A 419 -12.19 19.00 18.37
N VAL A 420 -11.35 18.03 17.98
CA VAL A 420 -10.88 17.86 16.59
C VAL A 420 -11.87 17.02 15.80
N GLN A 421 -12.53 17.63 14.80
CA GLN A 421 -13.38 16.97 13.81
C GLN A 421 -12.71 17.03 12.44
N VAL A 422 -11.97 16.00 12.03
CA VAL A 422 -11.15 16.11 10.81
C VAL A 422 -11.99 16.46 9.57
N LEU A 423 -13.16 15.86 9.37
CA LEU A 423 -13.99 16.12 8.18
C LEU A 423 -14.69 17.49 8.23
N ASN A 424 -15.34 17.84 9.35
CA ASN A 424 -15.99 19.14 9.49
C ASN A 424 -14.99 20.30 9.45
N LEU A 425 -13.84 20.15 10.09
CA LEU A 425 -12.79 21.16 10.10
C LEU A 425 -12.31 21.47 8.67
N VAL A 426 -12.13 20.44 7.83
CA VAL A 426 -11.75 20.64 6.42
C VAL A 426 -12.86 21.36 5.64
N LEU A 427 -14.13 20.99 5.84
CA LEU A 427 -15.26 21.65 5.17
C LEU A 427 -15.44 23.11 5.63
N GLU A 428 -15.41 23.37 6.94
CA GLU A 428 -15.55 24.71 7.50
C GLU A 428 -14.42 25.65 7.05
N ARG A 429 -13.17 25.14 7.01
CA ARG A 429 -12.04 25.92 6.49
C ARG A 429 -12.20 26.23 5.01
N SER A 430 -12.79 25.31 4.22
CA SER A 430 -13.01 25.52 2.78
C SER A 430 -14.03 26.62 2.46
N THR A 431 -15.00 26.84 3.34
CA THR A 431 -16.04 27.87 3.18
C THR A 431 -15.64 29.23 3.77
N SER A 432 -14.56 29.28 4.56
CA SER A 432 -14.12 30.47 5.29
C SER A 432 -13.14 31.32 4.46
N PRO A 433 -13.51 32.52 4.00
CA PRO A 433 -12.67 33.34 3.11
C PRO A 433 -11.42 33.93 3.77
N SER A 434 -11.28 33.81 5.10
CA SER A 434 -10.19 34.39 5.89
C SER A 434 -9.00 33.46 6.14
N THR A 435 -9.10 32.18 5.76
CA THR A 435 -8.21 31.14 6.26
C THR A 435 -7.36 30.58 5.13
N SER A 436 -6.08 30.96 5.05
CA SER A 436 -5.10 30.36 4.12
C SER A 436 -4.66 28.94 4.52
N ALA A 437 -5.40 28.27 5.41
CA ALA A 437 -5.02 27.05 6.12
C ALA A 437 -5.72 25.79 5.59
N PHE A 438 -6.11 25.76 4.32
CA PHE A 438 -6.59 24.54 3.67
C PHE A 438 -6.09 24.42 2.22
N SER A 439 -5.99 23.19 1.73
CA SER A 439 -5.73 22.91 0.31
C SER A 439 -6.93 22.24 -0.35
N GLU A 440 -7.11 22.51 -1.64
CA GLU A 440 -8.15 21.88 -2.47
C GLU A 440 -8.09 20.35 -2.39
N THR A 441 -6.87 19.79 -2.41
CA THR A 441 -6.65 18.35 -2.26
C THR A 441 -7.09 17.78 -0.91
N GLN A 442 -7.05 18.56 0.18
CA GLN A 442 -7.59 18.11 1.47
C GLN A 442 -9.11 17.98 1.39
N LEU A 443 -9.77 18.97 0.78
CA LEU A 443 -11.21 18.95 0.54
C LEU A 443 -11.60 17.77 -0.34
N GLU A 444 -10.92 17.56 -1.46
CA GLU A 444 -11.16 16.41 -2.35
C GLU A 444 -11.02 15.07 -1.62
N LYS A 445 -9.98 14.90 -0.80
CA LYS A 445 -9.79 13.68 0.01
C LYS A 445 -10.90 13.50 1.03
N ALA A 446 -11.32 14.57 1.71
CA ALA A 446 -12.42 14.52 2.67
C ALA A 446 -13.74 14.12 1.97
N LEU A 447 -14.07 14.76 0.85
CA LEU A 447 -15.24 14.42 0.04
C LEU A 447 -15.18 12.98 -0.49
N HIS A 448 -14.01 12.52 -0.91
CA HIS A 448 -13.82 11.15 -1.37
C HIS A 448 -13.99 10.12 -0.23
N LEU A 449 -13.49 10.41 0.98
CA LEU A 449 -13.74 9.59 2.17
C LEU A 449 -15.23 9.50 2.52
N ILE A 450 -15.94 10.62 2.45
CA ILE A 450 -17.40 10.67 2.64
C ILE A 450 -18.10 9.80 1.59
N GLY A 451 -17.72 9.92 0.32
CA GLY A 451 -18.30 9.09 -0.75
C GLY A 451 -18.02 7.59 -0.57
N ILE A 452 -16.83 7.20 -0.11
CA ILE A 452 -16.53 5.80 0.26
C ILE A 452 -17.42 5.33 1.41
N ALA A 453 -17.62 6.16 2.43
CA ALA A 453 -18.47 5.83 3.58
C ALA A 453 -19.93 5.62 3.17
N LEU A 454 -20.45 6.48 2.27
CA LEU A 454 -21.79 6.34 1.72
C LEU A 454 -21.96 5.06 0.88
N HIS A 455 -20.96 4.71 0.06
CA HIS A 455 -20.96 3.44 -0.69
C HIS A 455 -20.99 2.22 0.25
N GLU A 456 -20.26 2.27 1.35
CA GLU A 456 -20.24 1.18 2.34
C GLU A 456 -21.60 1.02 3.02
N GLU A 457 -22.22 2.11 3.44
CA GLU A 457 -23.54 2.07 4.04
C GLU A 457 -24.61 1.62 3.04
N GLN A 458 -24.55 2.09 1.79
CA GLN A 458 -25.45 1.64 0.73
C GLN A 458 -25.33 0.13 0.50
N ARG A 459 -24.10 -0.41 0.49
CA ARG A 459 -23.89 -1.86 0.36
C ARG A 459 -24.57 -2.65 1.48
N LEU A 460 -24.52 -2.16 2.72
CA LEU A 460 -25.16 -2.82 3.86
C LEU A 460 -26.70 -2.78 3.73
N ARG A 461 -27.25 -1.66 3.25
CA ARG A 461 -28.68 -1.53 2.95
C ARG A 461 -29.12 -2.48 1.84
N ASP A 462 -28.36 -2.58 0.75
CA ASP A 462 -28.65 -3.48 -0.38
C ASP A 462 -28.63 -4.96 0.04
N LYS A 463 -27.80 -5.32 1.02
CA LYS A 463 -27.77 -6.66 1.63
C LYS A 463 -28.93 -6.93 2.60
N GLY A 464 -29.77 -5.93 2.89
CA GLY A 464 -30.88 -6.03 3.82
C GLY A 464 -30.45 -6.17 5.28
N VAL A 465 -29.23 -5.76 5.63
CA VAL A 465 -28.77 -5.75 7.02
C VAL A 465 -29.46 -4.60 7.76
N PRO A 466 -30.26 -4.86 8.81
CA PRO A 466 -30.91 -3.79 9.56
C PRO A 466 -29.87 -2.85 10.18
N MET A 467 -30.14 -1.55 10.14
CA MET A 467 -29.24 -0.53 10.70
C MET A 467 -28.93 -0.76 12.19
N ALA A 468 -29.87 -1.34 12.95
CA ALA A 468 -29.70 -1.68 14.37
C ALA A 468 -28.69 -2.82 14.61
N ASP A 469 -28.52 -3.72 13.64
CA ASP A 469 -27.58 -4.84 13.71
C ASP A 469 -26.25 -4.53 12.99
N SER A 470 -26.20 -3.40 12.28
CA SER A 470 -25.00 -2.91 11.60
C SER A 470 -24.11 -2.16 12.58
N PHE A 471 -22.85 -2.56 12.65
CA PHE A 471 -21.81 -1.79 13.36
C PHE A 471 -21.42 -0.51 12.61
N PHE A 472 -21.95 -0.26 11.41
CA PHE A 472 -21.63 0.87 10.56
C PHE A 472 -22.89 1.66 10.16
N ALA A 473 -22.98 2.91 10.62
CA ALA A 473 -24.13 3.79 10.43
C ALA A 473 -23.67 5.23 10.17
N PHE A 474 -22.93 5.42 9.08
CA PHE A 474 -22.23 6.67 8.78
C PHE A 474 -23.18 7.86 8.67
N THR A 475 -24.26 7.78 7.88
CA THR A 475 -25.19 8.91 7.68
C THR A 475 -25.81 9.40 8.99
N THR A 476 -26.22 8.49 9.87
CA THR A 476 -26.81 8.87 11.16
C THR A 476 -25.82 9.60 12.04
N ARG A 477 -24.58 9.08 12.15
CA ARG A 477 -23.51 9.72 12.92
C ARG A 477 -23.05 11.04 12.30
N ALA A 478 -22.94 11.10 10.98
CA ALA A 478 -22.59 12.30 10.24
C ALA A 478 -23.64 13.41 10.38
N SER A 479 -24.93 13.07 10.44
CA SER A 479 -25.99 14.05 10.72
C SER A 479 -25.93 14.57 12.15
N GLN A 480 -25.72 13.70 13.14
CA GLN A 480 -25.52 14.11 14.55
C GLN A 480 -24.28 15.01 14.70
N ALA A 481 -23.23 14.70 13.95
CA ALA A 481 -22.01 15.46 13.85
C ALA A 481 -22.13 16.86 13.20
N GLY A 482 -23.27 17.19 12.60
CA GLY A 482 -23.41 18.41 11.80
C GLY A 482 -22.72 18.38 10.43
N LEU A 483 -22.15 17.24 10.01
CA LEU A 483 -21.45 17.10 8.72
C LEU A 483 -22.38 17.34 7.52
N ALA A 484 -23.63 16.89 7.63
CA ALA A 484 -24.63 17.15 6.59
C ALA A 484 -24.88 18.65 6.40
N ALA A 485 -24.97 19.42 7.49
CA ALA A 485 -25.14 20.86 7.43
C ALA A 485 -23.88 21.59 6.93
N ALA A 486 -22.68 21.04 7.17
CA ALA A 486 -21.44 21.57 6.64
C ALA A 486 -21.32 21.38 5.11
N LEU A 487 -21.85 20.28 4.56
CA LEU A 487 -21.86 20.00 3.12
C LEU A 487 -22.87 20.84 2.32
N GLU A 488 -23.92 21.37 2.98
CA GLU A 488 -24.92 22.23 2.34
C GLU A 488 -24.45 23.68 2.16
N LYS A 489 -23.40 24.09 2.88
CA LYS A 489 -22.77 25.41 2.76
C LYS A 489 -21.79 25.42 1.60
#